data_AF-A0A7D5RFU0-F1
#
_entry.id   AF-A0A7D5RFU0-F1
#
_cell.length_a   1.000
_cell.length_b   1.000
_cell.length_c   1.000
_cell.angle_alpha   90.00
_cell.angle_beta   90.00
_cell.angle_gamma   90.00
#
_symmetry.space_group_name_H-M   'P 1'
#
loop_
_entity.id
_entity.type
_entity.pdbx_description
1 polymer ?
#
loop_
_entity_poly.entity_id
_entity_poly.type
_entity_poly.pdbx_seq_one_letter_code
_entity_poly.pdbx_strand_id
1 'polypeptide(L)'
;MVEQDIPKLYDTEDIPAEKKVIYQKWAIPQIGFYWFIAELDRKENIAYGYANLNDDLFAEWGYISIDELKENNATLCREWKPCAFEEAQKIIKQYRRDQNRG
;
A
#
# COMPACT_ATOMS: atom_id res chain seq x y z
N MET A 1 6.42 19.43 6.33
CA MET A 1 6.11 18.02 6.02
C MET A 1 5.62 18.04 4.59
N VAL A 2 6.28 17.34 3.66
CA VAL A 2 5.83 17.34 2.26
C VAL A 2 4.59 16.47 2.23
N GLU A 3 3.42 17.10 2.13
CA GLU A 3 2.20 16.39 1.78
C GLU A 3 2.46 15.73 0.41
N GLN A 4 2.64 14.41 0.41
CA GLN A 4 2.59 13.66 -0.83
C GLN A 4 1.24 13.98 -1.46
N ASP A 5 1.24 14.47 -2.70
CA ASP A 5 0.02 14.81 -3.43
C ASP A 5 -0.64 13.51 -3.91
N ILE A 6 -1.19 12.75 -2.95
CA ILE A 6 -1.89 11.50 -3.21
C ILE A 6 -3.20 11.85 -3.92
N PRO A 7 -3.48 11.24 -5.10
CA PRO A 7 -4.73 11.41 -5.81
C PRO A 7 -5.93 11.10 -4.92
N LYS A 8 -7.05 11.78 -5.15
CA LYS A 8 -8.32 11.44 -4.50
C LYS A 8 -8.86 10.15 -5.12
N LEU A 9 -9.87 9.57 -4.46
CA LEU A 9 -10.55 8.41 -5.00
C LEU A 9 -11.12 8.72 -6.39
N TYR A 10 -10.91 7.80 -7.32
CA TYR A 10 -11.33 7.85 -8.71
C TYR A 10 -10.57 8.86 -9.61
N ASP A 11 -9.64 9.67 -9.07
CA ASP A 11 -8.83 10.59 -9.88
C ASP A 11 -7.96 9.86 -10.92
N THR A 12 -7.68 8.57 -10.70
CA THR A 12 -6.91 7.73 -11.63
C THR A 12 -7.68 6.48 -12.07
N GLU A 13 -9.01 6.54 -12.14
CA GLU A 13 -9.86 5.40 -12.55
C GLU A 13 -9.52 4.88 -13.96
N ASP A 14 -9.17 5.77 -14.90
CA ASP A 14 -8.73 5.40 -16.25
C ASP A 14 -7.36 4.71 -16.31
N ILE A 15 -6.61 4.70 -15.20
CA ILE A 15 -5.30 4.04 -15.11
C ILE A 15 -5.49 2.59 -14.64
N PRO A 16 -5.08 1.58 -15.43
CA PRO A 16 -5.11 0.19 -15.00
C PRO A 16 -4.37 0.01 -13.67
N ALA A 17 -4.90 -0.83 -12.78
CA ALA A 17 -4.37 -1.04 -11.44
C ALA A 17 -2.86 -1.35 -11.42
N GLU A 18 -2.40 -2.16 -12.38
CA GLU A 18 -0.98 -2.55 -12.56
C GLU A 18 -0.04 -1.37 -12.86
N LYS A 19 -0.59 -0.26 -13.35
CA LYS A 19 0.14 0.97 -13.72
C LYS A 19 -0.03 2.10 -12.70
N LYS A 20 -0.76 1.88 -11.61
CA LYS A 20 -0.95 2.88 -10.56
C LYS A 20 0.37 3.16 -9.82
N VAL A 21 0.48 4.38 -9.30
CA VAL A 21 1.57 4.80 -8.41
C VAL A 21 1.15 4.52 -6.97
N ILE A 22 2.05 3.91 -6.20
CA ILE A 22 1.86 3.62 -4.78
C ILE A 22 2.51 4.71 -3.95
N TYR A 23 1.71 5.55 -3.31
CA TYR A 23 2.15 6.70 -2.53
C TYR A 23 2.46 6.37 -1.08
N GLN A 24 1.78 5.37 -0.51
CA GLN A 24 2.04 4.91 0.86
C GLN A 24 2.10 3.39 0.93
N LYS A 25 2.88 2.90 1.89
CA LYS A 25 2.87 1.51 2.33
C LYS A 25 2.53 1.46 3.81
N TRP A 26 1.48 0.71 4.13
CA TRP A 26 1.13 0.33 5.49
C TRP A 26 1.46 -1.14 5.69
N ALA A 27 1.99 -1.51 6.86
CA ALA A 27 2.36 -2.90 7.09
C ALA A 27 2.29 -3.30 8.56
N ILE A 28 2.13 -4.61 8.77
CA ILE A 28 2.40 -5.28 10.04
C ILE A 28 3.55 -6.26 9.73
N PRO A 29 4.82 -5.81 9.84
CA PRO A 29 5.97 -6.58 9.35
C PRO A 29 6.08 -7.98 9.96
N GLN A 30 5.63 -8.15 11.21
CA GLN A 30 5.74 -9.40 11.97
C GLN A 30 4.93 -10.55 11.34
N ILE A 31 3.86 -10.24 10.61
CA ILE A 31 2.96 -11.23 10.00
C ILE A 31 2.97 -11.15 8.47
N GLY A 32 3.83 -10.33 7.86
CA GLY A 32 3.94 -10.21 6.40
C GLY A 32 2.77 -9.50 5.71
N PHE A 33 1.85 -8.91 6.48
CA PHE A 33 0.71 -8.12 6.01
C PHE A 33 1.18 -6.75 5.50
N TYR A 34 0.66 -6.32 4.35
CA TYR A 34 0.81 -4.96 3.88
C TYR A 34 -0.36 -4.47 3.03
N TRP A 35 -0.53 -3.15 3.03
CA TRP A 35 -1.37 -2.39 2.13
C TRP A 35 -0.53 -1.36 1.39
N PHE A 36 -0.77 -1.27 0.08
CA PHE A 36 -0.24 -0.22 -0.78
C PHE A 36 -1.35 0.75 -1.14
N ILE A 37 -1.14 2.04 -0.91
CA ILE A 37 -2.16 3.06 -1.13
C ILE A 37 -1.84 3.82 -2.42
N ALA A 38 -2.78 3.80 -3.37
CA ALA A 38 -2.68 4.52 -4.62
C ALA A 38 -3.49 5.83 -4.59
N GLU A 39 -4.64 5.82 -3.91
CA GLU A 39 -5.55 6.96 -3.82
C GLU A 39 -6.06 7.10 -2.38
N LEU A 40 -6.34 8.33 -1.94
CA LEU A 40 -6.79 8.62 -0.58
C LEU A 40 -7.79 9.77 -0.56
N ASP A 41 -9.02 9.47 -0.15
CA ASP A 41 -9.93 10.49 0.35
C ASP A 41 -9.54 10.86 1.78
N ARG A 42 -8.97 12.05 1.94
CA ARG A 42 -8.52 12.58 3.23
C ARG A 42 -9.67 13.07 4.10
N LYS A 43 -10.86 13.30 3.53
CA LYS A 43 -12.04 13.78 4.28
C LYS A 43 -12.69 12.63 5.03
N GLU A 44 -12.90 11.51 4.34
CA GLU A 44 -13.51 10.29 4.91
C GLU A 44 -12.45 9.29 5.40
N ASN A 45 -11.16 9.56 5.13
CA ASN A 45 -10.02 8.72 5.49
C ASN A 45 -10.07 7.31 4.87
N ILE A 46 -10.69 7.20 3.68
CA ILE A 46 -10.83 5.98 2.90
C ILE A 46 -9.79 5.99 1.78
N ALA A 47 -9.07 4.90 1.65
CA ALA A 47 -8.05 4.70 0.65
C ALA A 47 -8.46 3.63 -0.35
N TYR A 48 -7.98 3.77 -1.60
CA TYR A 48 -7.98 2.69 -2.58
C TYR A 48 -6.55 2.21 -2.81
N GLY A 49 -6.39 0.89 -2.86
CA GLY A 49 -5.07 0.29 -2.79
C GLY A 49 -5.05 -1.22 -3.00
N TYR A 50 -3.84 -1.77 -2.91
CA TYR A 50 -3.58 -3.20 -3.02
C TYR A 50 -3.28 -3.80 -1.65
N ALA A 51 -4.02 -4.84 -1.30
CA ALA A 51 -3.90 -5.59 -0.06
C ALA A 51 -3.18 -6.91 -0.29
N ASN A 52 -2.29 -7.28 0.63
CA ASN A 52 -1.70 -8.61 0.66
C ASN A 52 -1.56 -9.04 2.12
N LEU A 53 -2.37 -10.04 2.49
CA LEU A 53 -2.50 -10.55 3.85
C LEU A 53 -1.50 -11.68 4.12
N ASN A 54 -0.28 -11.54 3.59
CA ASN A 54 0.75 -12.58 3.56
C ASN A 54 0.39 -13.83 2.73
N ASP A 55 -0.57 -13.70 1.82
CA ASP A 55 -0.87 -14.70 0.81
C ASP A 55 -1.03 -14.00 -0.54
N ASP A 56 -0.14 -14.32 -1.47
CA ASP A 56 -0.11 -13.72 -2.81
C ASP A 56 -1.29 -14.18 -3.67
N LEU A 57 -1.94 -15.31 -3.34
CA LEU A 57 -3.13 -15.80 -4.06
C LEU A 57 -4.40 -15.02 -3.71
N PHE A 58 -4.46 -14.43 -2.51
CA PHE A 58 -5.60 -13.64 -2.04
C PHE A 58 -5.31 -12.14 -2.07
N ALA A 59 -4.21 -11.73 -2.70
CA ALA A 59 -3.86 -10.34 -2.76
C ALA A 59 -4.69 -9.61 -3.84
N GLU A 60 -5.32 -8.51 -3.47
CA GLU A 60 -6.37 -7.88 -4.27
C GLU A 60 -6.32 -6.35 -4.19
N TRP A 61 -7.00 -5.70 -5.13
CA TRP A 61 -7.23 -4.26 -5.09
C TRP A 61 -8.59 -3.98 -4.47
N GLY A 62 -8.64 -3.03 -3.54
CA GLY A 62 -9.86 -2.70 -2.83
C GLY A 62 -9.78 -1.39 -2.06
N TYR A 63 -10.82 -1.16 -1.27
CA TYR A 63 -10.94 0.00 -0.41
C TYR A 63 -10.67 -0.37 1.04
N ILE A 64 -10.07 0.54 1.80
CA ILE A 64 -9.82 0.37 3.23
C ILE A 64 -9.88 1.71 3.94
N SER A 65 -10.36 1.73 5.18
CA SER A 65 -10.17 2.90 6.03
C SER A 65 -8.74 2.94 6.58
N ILE A 66 -8.10 4.12 6.54
CA ILE A 66 -6.81 4.31 7.21
C ILE A 66 -6.94 4.11 8.73
N ASP A 67 -8.12 4.35 9.31
CA ASP A 67 -8.34 4.11 10.74
C ASP A 67 -8.43 2.61 11.04
N GLU A 68 -9.06 1.80 10.19
CA GLU A 68 -9.04 0.33 10.32
C GLU A 68 -7.61 -0.22 10.27
N LEU A 69 -6.74 0.33 9.41
CA LEU A 69 -5.32 -0.04 9.38
C LEU A 69 -4.64 0.23 10.72
N LYS A 70 -4.87 1.40 11.32
CA LYS A 70 -4.29 1.75 12.62
C LYS A 70 -4.86 0.89 13.75
N GLU A 71 -6.16 0.63 13.76
CA GLU A 71 -6.84 -0.22 14.76
C GLU A 71 -6.29 -1.65 14.73
N ASN A 72 -5.91 -2.15 13.54
CA ASN A 72 -5.27 -3.44 13.36
C ASN A 72 -3.73 -3.41 13.57
N ASN A 73 -3.18 -2.32 14.12
CA ASN A 73 -1.76 -2.10 14.37
C ASN A 73 -0.87 -2.04 13.12
N ALA A 74 -1.42 -1.80 11.94
CA ALA A 74 -0.62 -1.51 10.77
C ALA A 74 0.04 -0.13 10.91
N THR A 75 1.31 -0.05 10.53
CA THR A 75 2.11 1.16 10.64
C THR A 75 2.50 1.70 9.28
N LEU A 76 2.50 3.02 9.15
CA LEU A 76 2.97 3.71 7.94
C LEU A 76 4.48 3.58 7.80
N CYS A 77 4.94 3.05 6.67
CA CYS A 77 6.35 3.00 6.31
C CYS A 77 6.81 4.40 5.88
N ARG A 78 7.41 5.16 6.80
CA ARG A 78 7.82 6.56 6.59
C ARG A 78 8.92 6.73 5.54
N GLU A 79 9.70 5.69 5.28
CA GLU A 79 10.76 5.68 4.27
C GLU A 79 10.24 5.34 2.88
N TRP A 80 8.95 5.02 2.74
CA TRP A 80 8.33 4.74 1.46
C TRP A 80 8.37 5.98 0.56
N LYS A 81 8.81 5.77 -0.68
CA LYS A 81 8.78 6.78 -1.73
C LYS A 81 7.79 6.36 -2.80
N PRO A 82 6.99 7.30 -3.36
CA PRO A 82 6.08 6.99 -4.44
C PRO A 82 6.81 6.30 -5.58
N CYS A 83 6.28 5.15 -6.00
CA CYS A 83 6.81 4.37 -7.11
C CYS A 83 5.68 3.63 -7.82
N ALA A 84 5.94 3.17 -9.04
CA ALA A 84 4.98 2.34 -9.77
C ALA A 84 4.67 1.04 -9.00
N PHE A 85 3.44 0.54 -9.11
CA PHE A 85 3.02 -0.70 -8.45
C PHE A 85 3.96 -1.89 -8.73
N GLU A 86 4.43 -2.03 -9.97
CA GLU A 86 5.41 -3.07 -10.32
C GLU A 86 6.71 -2.97 -9.51
N GLU A 87 7.23 -1.75 -9.33
CA GLU A 87 8.43 -1.49 -8.52
C GLU A 87 8.16 -1.76 -7.04
N ALA A 88 6.98 -1.36 -6.56
CA ALA A 88 6.54 -1.65 -5.19
C ALA A 88 6.54 -3.17 -4.91
N GLN A 89 6.04 -3.98 -5.84
CA GLN A 89 6.07 -5.43 -5.73
C GLN A 89 7.50 -6.00 -5.72
N LYS A 90 8.42 -5.47 -6.54
CA LYS A 90 9.84 -5.86 -6.54
C LYS A 90 10.49 -5.59 -5.19
N ILE A 91 10.24 -4.42 -4.60
CA ILE A 91 10.74 -4.03 -3.27
C ILE A 91 10.30 -5.04 -2.20
N ILE A 92 9.02 -5.44 -2.19
CA ILE A 92 8.51 -6.41 -1.21
C ILE A 92 9.11 -7.79 -1.40
N LYS A 93 9.21 -8.26 -2.65
CA LYS A 93 9.83 -9.56 -2.95
C LYS A 93 11.29 -9.61 -2.47
N GLN A 94 12.03 -8.53 -2.68
CA GLN A 94 13.41 -8.42 -2.20
C GLN A 94 13.47 -8.40 -0.66
N TYR A 95 12.62 -7.59 0.00
CA TYR A 95 12.53 -7.55 1.46
C TYR A 95 12.22 -8.93 2.07
N ARG A 96 11.22 -9.65 1.52
CA ARG A 96 10.87 -11.01 1.97
C ARG A 96 12.04 -11.98 1.78
N ARG A 97 12.79 -11.88 0.69
CA ARG A 97 13.97 -12.72 0.43
C ARG A 97 15.07 -12.46 1.46
N ASP A 98 15.30 -11.21 1.82
CA ASP A 98 16.35 -10.82 2.78
C ASP A 98 16.01 -11.28 4.20
N GLN A 99 14.73 -11.24 4.59
CA GLN A 99 14.25 -11.75 5.88
C GLN A 99 14.38 -13.29 6.02
N ASN A 100 14.28 -14.04 4.93
CA ASN A 100 14.42 -15.51 4.96
C ASN A 100 15.88 -16.00 4.90
N ARG A 101 16.85 -15.09 4.82
CA ARG A 101 18.29 -15.41 4.76
C ARG A 101 19.03 -15.22 6.09
N GLY A 102 18.37 -14.66 7.10
CA GLY A 102 18.88 -14.54 8.48
C GLY A 102 18.38 -15.68 9.35
#